data_AF-A0A1V8YF67-F1
#
_entry.id   AF-A0A1V8YF67-F1
#
_cell.length_a   1.000
_cell.length_b   1.000
_cell.length_c   1.000
_cell.angle_alpha   90.00
_cell.angle_beta   90.00
_cell.angle_gamma   90.00
#
_symmetry.space_group_name_H-M   'P 1'
#
loop_
_entity.id
_entity.type
_entity.pdbx_description
1 polymer ?
#
loop_
_entity_poly.entity_id
_entity_poly.type
_entity_poly.pdbx_seq_one_letter_code
_entity_poly.pdbx_strand_id
1 'polypeptide(L)'
;MNKTDLPEFTEDLWENFGDITKKLQRMSEKAEINLEEMKFLFLWLQTRSAFYLKENHLDQAIKIHLHHGTPIKQFQNSFYTYIYSIGFKSSQINLKKRLLNSTILANGMCGILFPQFSTIKQDFTSIVETRYPTFNREIAKLTEQIKNQYQNLDWVSPWHLIEAFMIVSSPTYFDKEIKIKFESDLPLSIELNYMSSLQEQLRMYINVLFTNDLLFEPDLIIRTTDMPFKVVTYEETIPCLIVPTEMSSEKIYALSQQIKKLIIPSDEN
;
A
#
# COMPACT_ATOMS: atom_id res chain seq x y z
N MET A 1 5.77 -38.12 -1.59
CA MET A 1 5.74 -36.67 -1.85
C MET A 1 6.47 -36.42 -3.15
N ASN A 2 5.79 -35.95 -4.19
CA ASN A 2 6.45 -35.57 -5.44
C ASN A 2 7.45 -34.46 -5.12
N LYS A 3 8.74 -34.69 -5.44
CA LYS A 3 9.73 -33.63 -5.58
C LYS A 3 9.29 -32.78 -6.76
N THR A 4 8.49 -31.74 -6.53
CA THR A 4 8.45 -30.64 -7.48
C THR A 4 9.79 -29.95 -7.37
N ASP A 5 10.60 -30.08 -8.42
CA ASP A 5 11.85 -29.33 -8.54
C ASP A 5 11.56 -27.84 -8.36
N LEU A 6 12.51 -27.12 -7.76
CA LEU A 6 12.39 -25.66 -7.63
C LEU A 6 12.23 -25.03 -9.02
N PRO A 7 11.47 -23.93 -9.15
CA PRO A 7 11.35 -23.23 -10.42
C PRO A 7 12.71 -22.83 -10.99
N GLU A 8 12.91 -22.98 -12.31
CA GLU A 8 14.21 -22.76 -12.96
C GLU A 8 14.87 -21.41 -12.62
N PHE A 9 14.06 -20.37 -12.45
CA PHE A 9 14.55 -19.02 -12.10
C PHE A 9 15.30 -18.98 -10.75
N THR A 10 15.14 -19.95 -9.85
CA THR A 10 15.80 -19.95 -8.53
C THR A 10 17.30 -20.20 -8.61
N GLU A 11 17.75 -21.00 -9.58
CA GLU A 11 19.19 -21.20 -9.81
C GLU A 11 19.80 -19.93 -10.40
N ASP A 12 19.14 -19.29 -11.37
CA ASP A 12 19.58 -17.99 -11.90
C ASP A 12 19.66 -16.91 -10.81
N LEU A 13 18.72 -16.87 -9.87
CA LEU A 13 18.79 -15.98 -8.72
C LEU A 13 20.05 -16.29 -7.88
N TRP A 14 20.38 -17.55 -7.66
CA TRP A 14 21.56 -17.93 -6.88
C TRP A 14 22.87 -17.51 -7.57
N GLU A 15 22.97 -17.75 -8.87
CA GLU A 15 24.18 -17.46 -9.65
C GLU A 15 24.43 -15.96 -9.82
N ASN A 16 23.35 -15.18 -9.99
CA ASN A 16 23.46 -13.77 -10.34
C ASN A 16 23.66 -12.87 -9.11
N PHE A 17 23.20 -13.25 -7.92
CA PHE A 17 23.36 -12.45 -6.69
C PHE A 17 24.72 -12.67 -5.99
N GLY A 18 25.79 -12.64 -6.79
CA GLY A 18 27.12 -13.16 -6.46
C GLY A 18 27.73 -12.69 -5.13
N ASP A 19 27.53 -11.45 -4.70
CA ASP A 19 28.14 -10.98 -3.45
C ASP A 19 27.49 -11.57 -2.20
N ILE A 20 26.16 -11.73 -2.21
CA ILE A 20 25.46 -12.36 -1.09
C ILE A 20 25.58 -13.87 -1.16
N THR A 21 25.51 -14.48 -2.34
CA THR A 21 25.62 -15.94 -2.47
C THR A 21 27.03 -16.43 -2.15
N LYS A 22 28.08 -15.69 -2.54
CA LYS A 22 29.47 -15.99 -2.08
C LYS A 22 29.63 -15.87 -0.56
N LYS A 23 28.98 -14.89 0.08
CA LYS A 23 28.99 -14.77 1.55
C LYS A 23 28.32 -15.97 2.20
N LEU A 24 27.17 -16.39 1.69
CA LEU A 24 26.45 -17.57 2.18
C LEU A 24 27.23 -18.87 1.95
N GLN A 25 27.88 -19.04 0.78
CA GLN A 25 28.76 -20.19 0.51
C GLN A 25 29.91 -20.28 1.52
N ARG A 26 30.60 -19.17 1.79
CA ARG A 26 31.67 -19.12 2.80
C ARG A 26 31.15 -19.42 4.21
N MET A 27 29.93 -19.01 4.53
CA MET A 27 29.30 -19.36 5.81
C MET A 27 28.97 -20.85 5.88
N SER A 28 28.52 -21.44 4.78
CA SER A 28 28.26 -22.88 4.64
C SER A 28 29.51 -23.68 5.03
N GLU A 29 30.64 -23.32 4.42
CA GLU A 29 31.94 -23.97 4.65
C GLU A 29 32.44 -23.80 6.09
N LYS A 30 32.33 -22.58 6.65
CA LYS A 30 32.85 -22.26 7.99
C LYS A 30 32.00 -22.82 9.13
N ALA A 31 30.69 -22.87 8.95
CA ALA A 31 29.74 -23.30 9.97
C ALA A 31 29.28 -24.76 9.76
N GLU A 32 29.83 -25.46 8.76
CA GLU A 32 29.44 -26.82 8.36
C GLU A 32 27.92 -26.95 8.09
N ILE A 33 27.30 -25.87 7.63
CA ILE A 33 25.89 -25.83 7.24
C ILE A 33 25.77 -26.35 5.81
N ASN A 34 24.71 -27.09 5.51
CA ASN A 34 24.49 -27.62 4.17
C ASN A 34 24.24 -26.47 3.17
N LEU A 35 24.81 -26.59 1.96
CA LEU A 35 24.63 -25.60 0.89
C LEU A 35 23.15 -25.45 0.50
N GLU A 36 22.37 -26.53 0.54
CA GLU A 36 20.92 -26.47 0.29
C GLU A 36 20.18 -25.63 1.34
N GLU A 37 20.62 -25.65 2.60
CA GLU A 37 20.08 -24.78 3.65
C GLU A 37 20.46 -23.32 3.38
N MET A 38 21.66 -23.05 2.84
CA MET A 38 22.05 -21.71 2.42
C MET A 38 21.26 -21.21 1.21
N LYS A 39 20.98 -22.07 0.23
CA LYS A 39 20.09 -21.77 -0.90
C LYS A 39 18.67 -21.46 -0.41
N PHE A 40 18.16 -22.27 0.51
CA PHE A 40 16.87 -22.02 1.16
C PHE A 40 16.85 -20.65 1.86
N LEU A 41 17.85 -20.34 2.68
CA LEU A 41 17.95 -19.04 3.36
C LEU A 41 18.00 -17.87 2.38
N PHE A 42 18.74 -18.01 1.29
CA PHE A 42 18.79 -17.01 0.23
C PHE A 42 17.42 -16.75 -0.41
N LEU A 43 16.70 -17.81 -0.79
CA LEU A 43 15.33 -17.68 -1.33
C LEU A 43 14.35 -17.12 -0.29
N TRP A 44 14.53 -17.48 0.98
CA TRP A 44 13.71 -16.95 2.06
C TRP A 44 13.96 -15.45 2.29
N LEU A 45 15.22 -14.98 2.20
CA LEU A 45 15.53 -13.54 2.27
C LEU A 45 14.83 -12.75 1.15
N GLN A 46 14.68 -13.35 -0.02
CA GLN A 46 13.96 -12.76 -1.16
C GLN A 46 12.45 -12.63 -0.94
N THR A 47 11.88 -13.23 0.11
CA THR A 47 10.49 -12.96 0.53
C THR A 47 10.33 -11.64 1.30
N ARG A 48 11.42 -10.89 1.52
CA ARG A 48 11.43 -9.62 2.25
C ARG A 48 11.68 -8.46 1.29
N SER A 49 10.79 -7.47 1.28
CA SER A 49 10.95 -6.26 0.45
C SER A 49 12.28 -5.53 0.71
N ALA A 50 12.75 -5.55 1.96
CA ALA A 50 14.03 -4.98 2.37
C ALA A 50 15.24 -5.57 1.64
N PHE A 51 15.17 -6.83 1.17
CA PHE A 51 16.23 -7.43 0.37
C PHE A 51 16.44 -6.67 -0.94
N TYR A 52 15.36 -6.35 -1.65
CA TYR A 52 15.41 -5.67 -2.94
C TYR A 52 15.70 -4.16 -2.82
N LEU A 53 15.45 -3.58 -1.66
CA LEU A 53 15.77 -2.16 -1.41
C LEU A 53 17.27 -1.90 -1.28
N LYS A 54 18.10 -2.95 -1.14
CA LYS A 54 19.57 -2.82 -1.09
C LYS A 54 20.18 -2.78 -2.49
N GLU A 55 21.15 -1.89 -2.65
CA GLU A 55 22.03 -1.84 -3.83
C GLU A 55 21.22 -1.90 -5.15
N ASN A 56 21.61 -2.81 -6.05
CA ASN A 56 20.99 -3.09 -7.35
C ASN A 56 20.12 -4.37 -7.35
N HIS A 57 19.81 -4.92 -6.17
CA HIS A 57 19.09 -6.20 -6.05
C HIS A 57 17.74 -6.19 -6.77
N LEU A 58 17.00 -5.09 -6.67
CA LEU A 58 15.71 -4.94 -7.35
C LEU A 58 15.85 -5.06 -8.87
N ASP A 59 16.78 -4.32 -9.48
CA ASP A 59 16.96 -4.30 -10.93
C ASP A 59 17.42 -5.66 -11.44
N GLN A 60 18.26 -6.35 -10.68
CA GLN A 60 18.73 -7.70 -10.98
C GLN A 60 17.59 -8.73 -10.91
N ALA A 61 16.79 -8.72 -9.84
CA ALA A 61 15.64 -9.61 -9.72
C ALA A 61 14.61 -9.37 -10.84
N ILE A 62 14.33 -8.10 -11.18
CA ILE A 62 13.42 -7.77 -12.29
C ILE A 62 13.94 -8.34 -13.62
N LYS A 63 15.24 -8.22 -13.91
CA LYS A 63 15.83 -8.77 -15.14
C LYS A 63 15.67 -10.28 -15.23
N ILE A 64 15.92 -10.99 -14.13
CA ILE A 64 15.79 -12.45 -14.07
C ILE A 64 14.33 -12.87 -14.27
N HIS A 65 13.40 -12.26 -13.53
CA HIS A 65 11.98 -12.58 -13.68
C HIS A 65 11.40 -12.20 -15.05
N LEU A 66 11.93 -11.15 -15.68
CA LEU A 66 11.58 -10.79 -17.05
C LEU A 66 12.13 -11.80 -18.06
N HIS A 67 13.39 -12.22 -17.92
CA HIS A 67 14.03 -13.20 -18.80
C HIS A 67 13.28 -14.53 -18.81
N HIS A 68 12.89 -15.01 -17.62
CA HIS A 68 12.16 -16.26 -17.42
C HIS A 68 10.64 -16.15 -17.62
N GLY A 69 10.10 -14.95 -17.84
CA GLY A 69 8.65 -14.74 -17.96
C GLY A 69 7.86 -15.27 -16.75
N THR A 70 8.38 -15.07 -15.53
CA THR A 70 7.85 -15.74 -14.33
C THR A 70 6.44 -15.26 -13.95
N PRO A 71 5.67 -16.06 -13.20
CA PRO A 71 4.38 -15.60 -12.66
C PRO A 71 4.49 -14.34 -11.80
N ILE A 72 5.63 -14.10 -11.14
CA ILE A 72 5.87 -12.86 -10.38
C ILE A 72 5.84 -11.64 -11.31
N LYS A 73 6.44 -11.74 -12.50
CA LYS A 73 6.41 -10.66 -13.48
C LYS A 73 5.00 -10.42 -14.02
N GLN A 74 4.24 -11.49 -14.23
CA GLN A 74 2.84 -11.40 -14.63
C GLN A 74 1.98 -10.74 -13.55
N PHE A 75 2.13 -11.14 -12.29
CA PHE A 75 1.49 -10.52 -11.14
C PHE A 75 1.79 -9.02 -11.06
N GLN A 76 3.05 -8.63 -11.23
CA GLN A 76 3.45 -7.22 -11.29
C GLN A 76 2.69 -6.45 -12.37
N ASN A 77 2.63 -6.98 -13.59
CA ASN A 77 1.95 -6.32 -14.70
C ASN A 77 0.43 -6.21 -14.46
N SER A 78 -0.20 -7.26 -13.92
CA SER A 78 -1.62 -7.25 -13.56
C SER A 78 -1.94 -6.18 -12.50
N PHE A 79 -1.10 -6.07 -11.46
CA PHE A 79 -1.24 -5.06 -10.43
C PHE A 79 -1.16 -3.64 -11.02
N TYR A 80 -0.14 -3.35 -11.84
CA TYR A 80 -0.01 -2.03 -12.47
C TYR A 80 -1.19 -1.71 -13.38
N THR A 81 -1.64 -2.69 -14.18
CA THR A 81 -2.80 -2.53 -15.06
C THR A 81 -4.04 -2.12 -14.26
N TYR A 82 -4.28 -2.80 -13.13
CA TYR A 82 -5.37 -2.44 -12.22
C TYR A 82 -5.22 -1.02 -11.66
N ILE A 83 -4.05 -0.68 -11.11
CA ILE A 83 -3.82 0.64 -10.51
C ILE A 83 -4.04 1.77 -11.52
N TYR A 84 -3.59 1.61 -12.77
CA TYR A 84 -3.86 2.59 -13.82
C TYR A 84 -5.34 2.64 -14.21
N SER A 85 -6.04 1.50 -14.22
CA SER A 85 -7.47 1.44 -14.56
C SER A 85 -8.37 2.20 -13.58
N ILE A 86 -7.97 2.27 -12.31
CA ILE A 86 -8.70 3.01 -11.26
C ILE A 86 -8.27 4.48 -11.13
N GLY A 87 -7.48 4.99 -12.08
CA GLY A 87 -7.21 6.43 -12.24
C GLY A 87 -5.88 6.94 -11.68
N PHE A 88 -5.02 6.09 -11.11
CA PHE A 88 -3.69 6.54 -10.66
C PHE A 88 -2.80 6.93 -11.84
N LYS A 89 -2.15 8.08 -11.75
CA LYS A 89 -1.22 8.57 -12.78
C LYS A 89 0.18 8.02 -12.54
N SER A 90 0.95 7.85 -13.62
CA SER A 90 2.34 7.40 -13.53
C SER A 90 3.21 8.28 -12.64
N SER A 91 2.95 9.60 -12.57
CA SER A 91 3.66 10.52 -11.69
C SER A 91 3.49 10.19 -10.19
N GLN A 92 2.28 9.77 -9.78
CA GLN A 92 1.99 9.38 -8.39
C GLN A 92 2.68 8.06 -8.03
N ILE A 93 2.71 7.12 -8.98
CA ILE A 93 3.31 5.79 -8.80
C ILE A 93 4.84 5.85 -8.84
N ASN A 94 5.43 6.66 -9.73
CA ASN A 94 6.87 6.71 -9.96
C ASN A 94 7.67 7.02 -8.68
N LEU A 95 7.14 7.90 -7.81
CA LEU A 95 7.74 8.24 -6.52
C LEU A 95 7.85 7.03 -5.58
N LYS A 96 6.94 6.06 -5.72
CA LYS A 96 6.84 4.88 -4.85
C LYS A 96 7.28 3.58 -5.53
N LYS A 97 7.65 3.66 -6.82
CA LYS A 97 7.88 2.51 -7.71
C LYS A 97 8.93 1.54 -7.21
N ARG A 98 10.02 2.04 -6.60
CA ARG A 98 11.07 1.19 -6.02
C ARG A 98 10.51 0.31 -4.90
N LEU A 99 9.85 0.92 -3.91
CA LEU A 99 9.23 0.20 -2.80
C LEU A 99 8.13 -0.75 -3.29
N LEU A 100 7.28 -0.28 -4.19
CA LEU A 100 6.19 -1.07 -4.75
C LEU A 100 6.69 -2.32 -5.48
N ASN A 101 7.68 -2.18 -6.36
CA ASN A 101 8.26 -3.34 -7.06
C ASN A 101 8.95 -4.31 -6.09
N SER A 102 9.68 -3.80 -5.10
CA SER A 102 10.29 -4.63 -4.07
C SER A 102 9.24 -5.45 -3.31
N THR A 103 8.11 -4.85 -2.96
CA THR A 103 7.00 -5.52 -2.27
C THR A 103 6.32 -6.55 -3.16
N ILE A 104 6.05 -6.21 -4.42
CA ILE A 104 5.45 -7.16 -5.39
C ILE A 104 6.34 -8.38 -5.59
N LEU A 105 7.66 -8.19 -5.77
CA LEU A 105 8.61 -9.29 -5.90
C LEU A 105 8.66 -10.16 -4.64
N ALA A 106 8.77 -9.53 -3.48
CA ALA A 106 8.77 -10.23 -2.19
C ALA A 106 7.51 -11.07 -1.98
N ASN A 107 6.34 -10.50 -2.32
CA ASN A 107 5.07 -11.20 -2.25
C ASN A 107 4.96 -12.34 -3.26
N GLY A 108 5.47 -12.16 -4.48
CA GLY A 108 5.57 -13.23 -5.46
C GLY A 108 6.46 -14.39 -5.02
N MET A 109 7.65 -14.09 -4.50
CA MET A 109 8.56 -15.11 -3.97
C MET A 109 7.92 -15.85 -2.79
N CYS A 110 7.25 -15.13 -1.89
CA CYS A 110 6.52 -15.72 -0.78
C CYS A 110 5.39 -16.63 -1.26
N GLY A 111 4.57 -16.19 -2.22
CA GLY A 111 3.43 -16.95 -2.69
C GLY A 111 3.81 -18.21 -3.45
N ILE A 112 4.83 -18.14 -4.31
CA ILE A 112 5.28 -19.27 -5.13
C ILE A 112 6.07 -20.30 -4.31
N LEU A 113 7.02 -19.85 -3.50
CA LEU A 113 7.98 -20.75 -2.84
C LEU A 113 7.59 -21.10 -1.40
N PHE A 114 6.81 -20.25 -0.74
CA PHE A 114 6.53 -20.35 0.70
C PHE A 114 5.05 -20.13 1.05
N PRO A 115 4.09 -20.77 0.35
CA PRO A 115 2.66 -20.49 0.52
C PRO A 115 2.13 -20.74 1.95
N GLN A 116 2.78 -21.62 2.73
CA GLN A 116 2.35 -22.00 4.08
C GLN A 116 3.06 -21.22 5.21
N PHE A 117 4.04 -20.37 4.91
CA PHE A 117 4.94 -19.78 5.91
C PHE A 117 4.48 -18.43 6.50
N SER A 118 3.24 -18.00 6.24
CA SER A 118 2.83 -16.62 6.58
C SER A 118 1.59 -16.52 7.46
N THR A 119 1.73 -16.92 8.73
CA THR A 119 0.73 -16.69 9.79
C THR A 119 0.50 -15.18 10.03
N ILE A 120 1.56 -14.36 10.06
CA ILE A 120 1.45 -12.90 10.28
C ILE A 120 0.61 -12.20 9.18
N LYS A 121 0.64 -12.69 7.94
CA LYS A 121 -0.15 -12.12 6.85
C LYS A 121 -1.65 -12.42 6.97
N GLN A 122 -2.00 -13.54 7.61
CA GLN A 122 -3.40 -13.86 7.94
C GLN A 122 -3.95 -12.92 9.01
N ASP A 123 -3.18 -12.66 10.06
CA ASP A 123 -3.56 -11.72 11.13
C ASP A 123 -3.80 -10.30 10.58
N PHE A 124 -2.92 -9.83 9.68
CA PHE A 124 -3.09 -8.53 9.03
C PHE A 124 -4.36 -8.44 8.18
N THR A 125 -4.72 -9.53 7.50
CA THR A 125 -5.94 -9.58 6.69
C THR A 125 -7.18 -9.41 7.58
N SER A 126 -7.24 -10.04 8.75
CA SER A 126 -8.37 -9.89 9.67
C SER A 126 -8.55 -8.46 10.20
N ILE A 127 -7.44 -7.74 10.42
CA ILE A 127 -7.48 -6.31 10.78
C ILE A 127 -8.08 -5.48 9.64
N VAL A 128 -7.67 -5.74 8.40
CA VAL A 128 -8.16 -5.02 7.22
C VAL A 128 -9.63 -5.33 6.95
N GLU A 129 -10.03 -6.60 7.08
CA GLU A 129 -11.42 -7.04 7.00
C GLU A 129 -12.31 -6.30 8.00
N THR A 130 -11.84 -6.14 9.23
CA THR A 130 -12.61 -5.49 10.30
C THR A 130 -12.64 -3.97 10.15
N ARG A 131 -11.51 -3.34 9.80
CA ARG A 131 -11.38 -1.87 9.82
C ARG A 131 -11.71 -1.20 8.49
N TYR A 132 -11.56 -1.92 7.37
CA TYR A 132 -11.69 -1.38 6.01
C TYR A 132 -12.48 -2.35 5.11
N PRO A 133 -13.77 -2.61 5.41
CA PRO A 133 -14.56 -3.63 4.71
C PRO A 133 -14.73 -3.35 3.21
N THR A 134 -14.92 -2.08 2.81
CA THR A 134 -15.01 -1.68 1.39
C THR A 134 -13.74 -2.06 0.64
N PHE A 135 -12.58 -1.72 1.21
CA PHE A 135 -11.28 -2.03 0.63
C PHE A 135 -11.01 -3.52 0.57
N ASN A 136 -11.31 -4.25 1.64
CA ASN A 136 -11.18 -5.70 1.64
C ASN A 136 -12.01 -6.35 0.52
N ARG A 137 -13.26 -5.90 0.33
CA ARG A 137 -14.13 -6.38 -0.75
C ARG A 137 -13.53 -6.11 -2.13
N GLU A 138 -13.00 -4.91 -2.37
CA GLU A 138 -12.39 -4.58 -3.66
C GLU A 138 -11.10 -5.37 -3.92
N ILE A 139 -10.26 -5.58 -2.91
CA ILE A 139 -9.06 -6.42 -3.05
C ILE A 139 -9.41 -7.89 -3.24
N ALA A 140 -10.43 -8.41 -2.56
CA ALA A 140 -10.90 -9.77 -2.75
C ALA A 140 -11.41 -9.97 -4.20
N LYS A 141 -12.22 -9.03 -4.72
CA LYS A 141 -12.65 -9.06 -6.12
C LYS A 141 -11.46 -9.05 -7.09
N LEU A 142 -10.48 -8.18 -6.87
CA LEU A 142 -9.27 -8.12 -7.71
C LEU A 142 -8.49 -9.43 -7.64
N THR A 143 -8.37 -10.04 -6.47
CA THR A 143 -7.70 -11.33 -6.27
C THR A 143 -8.34 -12.40 -7.17
N GLU A 144 -9.66 -12.52 -7.10
CA GLU A 144 -10.41 -13.50 -7.89
C GLU A 144 -10.35 -13.20 -9.40
N GLN A 145 -10.40 -11.93 -9.79
CA GLN A 145 -10.20 -11.53 -11.19
C GLN A 145 -8.83 -11.97 -11.72
N ILE A 146 -7.76 -11.72 -10.95
CA ILE A 146 -6.40 -12.10 -11.35
C ILE A 146 -6.27 -13.63 -11.48
N LYS A 147 -6.80 -14.40 -10.52
CA LYS A 147 -6.77 -15.87 -10.57
C LYS A 147 -7.54 -16.43 -11.75
N ASN A 148 -8.74 -15.91 -12.00
CA ASN A 148 -9.60 -16.37 -13.10
C ASN A 148 -9.00 -16.02 -14.48
N GLN A 149 -8.26 -14.92 -14.57
CA GLN A 149 -7.60 -14.51 -15.81
C GLN A 149 -6.32 -15.29 -16.07
N TYR A 150 -5.58 -15.68 -15.02
CA TYR A 150 -4.24 -16.26 -15.14
C TYR A 150 -4.07 -17.47 -14.21
N GLN A 151 -4.08 -18.68 -14.78
CA GLN A 151 -3.94 -19.93 -14.03
C GLN A 151 -2.62 -20.02 -13.25
N ASN A 152 -1.53 -19.42 -13.75
CA ASN A 152 -0.23 -19.38 -13.09
C ASN A 152 -0.16 -18.42 -11.87
N LEU A 153 -1.27 -17.75 -11.55
CA LEU A 153 -1.43 -16.83 -10.41
C LEU A 153 -2.41 -17.35 -9.35
N ASP A 154 -2.68 -18.66 -9.33
CA ASP A 154 -3.52 -19.34 -8.32
C ASP A 154 -3.06 -19.09 -6.87
N TRP A 155 -1.75 -18.93 -6.66
CA TRP A 155 -1.12 -18.59 -5.39
C TRP A 155 -1.40 -17.18 -4.87
N VAL A 156 -1.93 -16.28 -5.71
CA VAL A 156 -2.22 -14.89 -5.31
C VAL A 156 -3.30 -14.91 -4.22
N SER A 157 -3.19 -14.00 -3.27
CA SER A 157 -4.13 -13.92 -2.14
C SER A 157 -4.34 -12.46 -1.78
N PRO A 158 -5.43 -12.12 -1.09
CA PRO A 158 -5.75 -10.72 -0.77
C PRO A 158 -4.59 -9.98 -0.12
N TRP A 159 -3.90 -10.59 0.85
CA TRP A 159 -2.76 -9.96 1.55
C TRP A 159 -1.61 -9.54 0.63
N HIS A 160 -1.36 -10.26 -0.47
CA HIS A 160 -0.33 -9.90 -1.44
C HIS A 160 -0.64 -8.56 -2.14
N LEU A 161 -1.94 -8.31 -2.36
CA LEU A 161 -2.45 -7.12 -3.01
C LEU A 161 -2.70 -5.97 -2.02
N ILE A 162 -3.14 -6.27 -0.79
CA ILE A 162 -3.35 -5.27 0.26
C ILE A 162 -2.05 -4.50 0.51
N GLU A 163 -0.95 -5.19 0.77
CA GLU A 163 0.34 -4.54 1.08
C GLU A 163 0.83 -3.66 -0.09
N ALA A 164 0.72 -4.18 -1.32
CA ALA A 164 1.10 -3.44 -2.52
C ALA A 164 0.20 -2.21 -2.75
N PHE A 165 -1.10 -2.34 -2.53
CA PHE A 165 -2.04 -1.23 -2.67
C PHE A 165 -1.81 -0.15 -1.62
N MET A 166 -1.57 -0.53 -0.36
CA MET A 166 -1.33 0.40 0.74
C MET A 166 -0.06 1.25 0.56
N ILE A 167 0.89 0.81 -0.27
CA ILE A 167 2.00 1.65 -0.70
C ILE A 167 1.48 2.76 -1.63
N VAL A 168 0.59 2.43 -2.57
CA VAL A 168 0.05 3.38 -3.55
C VAL A 168 -0.87 4.40 -2.89
N SER A 169 -1.84 3.94 -2.09
CA SER A 169 -2.89 4.78 -1.50
C SER A 169 -3.38 4.28 -0.14
N SER A 170 -4.17 5.08 0.56
CA SER A 170 -4.82 4.70 1.82
C SER A 170 -5.81 3.55 1.63
N PRO A 171 -5.99 2.65 2.63
CA PRO A 171 -7.06 1.66 2.62
C PRO A 171 -8.48 2.26 2.59
N THR A 172 -8.66 3.56 2.79
CA THR A 172 -9.98 4.21 2.67
C THR A 172 -10.30 4.67 1.24
N TYR A 173 -9.38 4.50 0.28
CA TYR A 173 -9.52 5.04 -1.09
C TYR A 173 -10.86 4.69 -1.78
N PHE A 174 -11.42 3.52 -1.49
CA PHE A 174 -12.67 3.04 -2.10
C PHE A 174 -13.93 3.51 -1.37
N ASP A 175 -13.79 4.14 -0.21
CA ASP A 175 -14.90 4.78 0.48
C ASP A 175 -15.29 6.08 -0.24
N LYS A 176 -16.50 6.58 0.01
CA LYS A 176 -16.96 7.86 -0.53
C LYS A 176 -15.99 8.97 -0.12
N GLU A 177 -15.44 9.68 -1.11
CA GLU A 177 -14.55 10.81 -0.87
C GLU A 177 -15.32 11.97 -0.22
N ILE A 178 -14.79 12.49 0.87
CA ILE A 178 -15.29 13.68 1.58
C ILE A 178 -14.40 14.85 1.21
N LYS A 179 -14.99 15.84 0.55
CA LYS A 179 -14.34 17.06 0.10
C LYS A 179 -14.33 18.10 1.23
N ILE A 180 -13.15 18.45 1.71
CA ILE A 180 -12.96 19.31 2.87
C ILE A 180 -12.29 20.62 2.44
N LYS A 181 -12.95 21.74 2.71
CA LYS A 181 -12.31 23.05 2.64
C LYS A 181 -11.62 23.35 3.96
N PHE A 182 -10.35 23.72 3.91
CA PHE A 182 -9.57 24.13 5.07
C PHE A 182 -9.39 25.65 5.09
N GLU A 183 -9.64 26.26 6.24
CA GLU A 183 -9.47 27.69 6.45
C GLU A 183 -8.68 27.96 7.74
N SER A 184 -7.67 28.83 7.65
CA SER A 184 -6.90 29.23 8.81
C SER A 184 -6.47 30.69 8.76
N ASP A 185 -6.08 31.23 9.90
CA ASP A 185 -5.33 32.49 10.04
C ASP A 185 -3.82 32.32 9.85
N LEU A 186 -3.35 31.10 9.55
CA LEU A 186 -1.95 30.83 9.38
C LEU A 186 -1.43 31.45 8.06
N PRO A 187 -0.15 31.84 8.01
CA PRO A 187 0.49 32.15 6.73
C PRO A 187 0.31 31.00 5.73
N LEU A 188 0.03 31.33 4.45
CA LEU A 188 -0.36 30.35 3.42
C LEU A 188 0.56 29.11 3.34
N SER A 189 1.88 29.28 3.45
CA SER A 189 2.81 28.14 3.41
C SER A 189 2.63 27.19 4.60
N ILE A 190 2.33 27.74 5.78
CA ILE A 190 2.07 26.96 7.00
C ILE A 190 0.69 26.30 6.90
N GLU A 191 -0.31 27.02 6.41
CA GLU A 191 -1.64 26.49 6.13
C GLU A 191 -1.58 25.27 5.20
N LEU A 192 -0.91 25.38 4.06
CA LEU A 192 -0.79 24.29 3.08
C LEU A 192 -0.08 23.07 3.66
N ASN A 193 0.98 23.28 4.45
CA ASN A 193 1.69 22.18 5.12
C ASN A 193 0.83 21.50 6.18
N TYR A 194 0.12 22.28 7.00
CA TYR A 194 -0.78 21.76 8.02
C TYR A 194 -1.94 20.98 7.39
N MET A 195 -2.57 21.55 6.36
CA MET A 195 -3.64 20.93 5.57
C MET A 195 -3.19 19.58 5.00
N SER A 196 -2.01 19.53 4.38
CA SER A 196 -1.45 18.28 3.84
C SER A 196 -1.20 17.25 4.94
N SER A 197 -0.65 17.67 6.09
CA SER A 197 -0.39 16.78 7.22
C SER A 197 -1.70 16.21 7.80
N LEU A 198 -2.70 17.07 8.01
CA LEU A 198 -4.01 16.69 8.54
C LEU A 198 -4.73 15.72 7.58
N GLN A 199 -4.69 15.98 6.28
CA GLN A 199 -5.23 15.08 5.27
C GLN A 199 -4.60 13.69 5.36
N GLU A 200 -3.27 13.58 5.40
CA GLU A 200 -2.58 12.28 5.47
C GLU A 200 -2.92 11.52 6.76
N GLN A 201 -3.04 12.22 7.89
CA GLN A 201 -3.43 11.61 9.17
C GLN A 201 -4.87 11.12 9.18
N LEU A 202 -5.81 11.89 8.60
CA LEU A 202 -7.23 11.52 8.51
C LEU A 202 -7.50 10.41 7.50
N ARG A 203 -6.68 10.31 6.45
CA ARG A 203 -6.82 9.29 5.40
C ARG A 203 -6.81 7.87 5.93
N MET A 204 -6.20 7.62 7.10
CA MET A 204 -6.23 6.31 7.75
C MET A 204 -7.62 5.91 8.28
N TYR A 205 -8.56 6.84 8.37
CA TYR A 205 -9.87 6.63 9.00
C TYR A 205 -11.05 6.91 8.06
N ILE A 206 -10.88 7.85 7.12
CA ILE A 206 -11.88 8.30 6.14
C ILE A 206 -11.22 8.68 4.82
N ASN A 207 -11.94 8.57 3.70
CA ASN A 207 -11.45 9.05 2.41
C ASN A 207 -11.67 10.57 2.32
N VAL A 208 -10.60 11.35 2.36
CA VAL A 208 -10.67 12.82 2.41
C VAL A 208 -9.77 13.47 1.38
N LEU A 209 -10.30 14.57 0.82
CA LEU A 209 -9.61 15.49 -0.05
C LEU A 209 -9.71 16.90 0.52
N PHE A 210 -8.57 17.46 0.91
CA PHE A 210 -8.46 18.81 1.43
C PHE A 210 -8.11 19.81 0.33
N THR A 211 -8.69 21.00 0.42
CA THR A 211 -8.34 22.16 -0.41
C THR A 211 -8.54 23.45 0.37
N ASN A 212 -7.84 24.51 0.00
CA ASN A 212 -8.11 25.87 0.45
C ASN A 212 -8.63 26.77 -0.68
N ASP A 213 -9.04 26.16 -1.80
CA ASP A 213 -9.62 26.86 -2.94
C ASP A 213 -10.97 27.50 -2.54
N LEU A 214 -11.16 28.71 -3.08
CA LEU A 214 -12.30 29.57 -2.82
C LEU A 214 -13.57 29.15 -3.51
N LEU A 215 -13.46 28.63 -4.73
CA LEU A 215 -14.60 28.31 -5.58
C LEU A 215 -14.96 26.83 -5.52
N PHE A 216 -14.48 26.15 -4.48
CA PHE A 216 -14.73 24.75 -4.26
C PHE A 216 -16.08 24.57 -3.55
N GLU A 217 -16.82 23.53 -3.93
CA GLU A 217 -18.04 23.08 -3.26
C GLU A 217 -17.67 21.93 -2.32
N PRO A 218 -17.38 22.20 -1.02
CA PRO A 218 -17.00 21.17 -0.08
C PRO A 218 -18.23 20.46 0.52
N ASP A 219 -18.01 19.24 1.00
CA ASP A 219 -18.94 18.54 1.90
C ASP A 219 -18.79 19.04 3.36
N LEU A 220 -17.63 19.61 3.71
CA LEU A 220 -17.27 20.05 5.06
C LEU A 220 -16.30 21.23 5.03
N ILE A 221 -16.43 22.14 5.99
CA ILE A 221 -15.43 23.17 6.28
C ILE A 221 -14.73 22.83 7.60
N ILE A 222 -13.40 22.84 7.60
CA ILE A 222 -12.57 22.75 8.80
C ILE A 222 -11.82 24.07 8.99
N ARG A 223 -11.96 24.68 10.17
CA ARG A 223 -11.36 25.97 10.51
C ARG A 223 -10.46 25.89 11.73
N THR A 224 -9.45 26.75 11.82
CA THR A 224 -8.65 26.94 13.05
C THR A 224 -9.19 28.01 13.98
N THR A 225 -10.18 28.80 13.52
CA THR A 225 -10.78 29.91 14.27
C THR A 225 -12.30 29.88 14.16
N ASP A 226 -12.97 30.57 15.09
CA ASP A 226 -14.44 30.62 15.16
C ASP A 226 -15.08 31.48 14.06
N MET A 227 -14.31 32.40 13.45
CA MET A 227 -14.82 33.36 12.48
C MET A 227 -14.45 32.95 11.05
N PRO A 228 -15.40 32.98 10.10
CA PRO A 228 -15.10 32.71 8.70
C PRO A 228 -14.19 33.81 8.13
N PHE A 229 -13.09 33.42 7.48
CA PHE A 229 -12.20 34.39 6.84
C PHE A 229 -12.76 34.93 5.52
N LYS A 230 -13.69 34.18 4.89
CA LYS A 230 -14.26 34.51 3.59
C LYS A 230 -15.73 34.09 3.59
N VAL A 231 -16.63 35.06 3.51
CA VAL A 231 -18.07 34.82 3.53
C VAL A 231 -18.53 34.60 2.09
N VAL A 232 -18.62 33.34 1.68
CA VAL A 232 -19.30 32.97 0.44
C VAL A 232 -20.68 32.44 0.84
N THR A 233 -21.75 33.00 0.29
CA THR A 233 -23.13 32.78 0.78
C THR A 233 -23.58 31.32 0.76
N TYR A 234 -23.08 30.50 -0.17
CA TYR A 234 -23.43 29.07 -0.21
C TYR A 234 -22.78 28.25 0.92
N GLU A 235 -21.74 28.78 1.57
CA GLU A 235 -21.02 28.07 2.64
C GLU A 235 -21.75 28.10 3.98
N GLU A 236 -22.76 28.96 4.13
CA GLU A 236 -23.56 29.07 5.37
C GLU A 236 -24.34 27.78 5.68
N THR A 237 -24.65 26.98 4.67
CA THR A 237 -25.36 25.70 4.83
C THR A 237 -24.43 24.50 4.99
N ILE A 238 -23.12 24.69 4.80
CA ILE A 238 -22.14 23.59 4.84
C ILE A 238 -21.72 23.37 6.31
N PRO A 239 -21.72 22.11 6.79
CA PRO A 239 -21.24 21.80 8.13
C PRO A 239 -19.81 22.32 8.36
N CYS A 240 -19.58 22.89 9.54
CA CYS A 240 -18.28 23.47 9.90
C CYS A 240 -17.78 22.88 11.22
N LEU A 241 -16.49 22.53 11.27
CA LEU A 241 -15.79 22.09 12.48
C LEU A 241 -14.62 23.01 12.77
N ILE A 242 -14.45 23.37 14.05
CA ILE A 242 -13.30 24.14 14.52
C ILE A 242 -12.31 23.17 15.15
N VAL A 243 -11.06 23.20 14.70
CA VAL A 243 -9.99 22.32 15.16
C VAL A 243 -8.81 23.14 15.67
N PRO A 244 -8.15 22.72 16.76
CA PRO A 244 -6.92 23.36 17.19
C PRO A 244 -5.80 23.07 16.19
N THR A 245 -4.84 23.99 16.08
CA THR A 245 -3.63 23.79 15.28
C THR A 245 -2.74 22.66 15.81
N GLU A 246 -2.83 22.32 17.10
CA GLU A 246 -2.13 21.19 17.69
C GLU A 246 -3.04 19.95 17.83
N MET A 247 -2.81 18.98 16.94
CA MET A 247 -3.57 17.73 16.85
C MET A 247 -2.71 16.54 17.28
N SER A 248 -3.11 15.86 18.37
CA SER A 248 -2.58 14.55 18.74
C SER A 248 -3.33 13.45 17.98
N SER A 249 -2.78 12.23 17.96
CA SER A 249 -3.42 11.06 17.34
C SER A 249 -4.84 10.80 17.87
N GLU A 250 -5.09 11.00 19.17
CA GLU A 250 -6.42 10.86 19.77
C GLU A 250 -7.39 11.92 19.25
N LYS A 251 -6.92 13.16 19.09
CA LYS A 251 -7.74 14.25 18.51
C LYS A 251 -8.05 14.00 17.05
N ILE A 252 -7.10 13.48 16.27
CA ILE A 252 -7.32 13.10 14.87
C ILE A 252 -8.36 11.99 14.78
N TYR A 253 -8.26 10.97 15.62
CA TYR A 253 -9.26 9.91 15.67
C TYR A 253 -10.64 10.47 16.04
N ALA A 254 -10.73 11.28 17.10
CA ALA A 254 -11.98 11.90 17.52
C ALA A 254 -12.60 12.77 16.41
N LEU A 255 -11.78 13.56 15.71
CA LEU A 255 -12.18 14.35 14.55
C LEU A 255 -12.74 13.44 13.45
N SER A 256 -12.07 12.33 13.13
CA SER A 256 -12.59 11.37 12.12
C SER A 256 -13.98 10.85 12.49
N GLN A 257 -14.24 10.56 13.76
CA GLN A 257 -15.56 10.09 14.22
C GLN A 257 -16.62 11.19 14.15
N GLN A 258 -16.25 12.44 14.44
CA GLN A 258 -17.16 13.59 14.28
C GLN A 258 -17.54 13.80 12.81
N ILE A 259 -16.56 13.75 11.90
CA ILE A 259 -16.78 13.86 10.46
C ILE A 259 -17.71 12.76 9.97
N LYS A 260 -17.46 11.50 10.36
CA LYS A 260 -18.34 10.36 10.01
C LYS A 260 -19.77 10.61 10.44
N LYS A 261 -20.01 11.06 11.69
CA LYS A 261 -21.36 11.33 12.20
C LYS A 261 -22.07 12.47 11.48
N LEU A 262 -21.34 13.46 10.98
CA LEU A 262 -21.92 14.63 10.30
C LEU A 262 -22.28 14.34 8.84
N ILE A 263 -21.49 13.50 8.17
CA ILE A 263 -21.53 13.38 6.70
C ILE A 263 -21.99 11.99 6.23
N ILE A 264 -21.72 10.95 7.02
CA ILE A 264 -22.10 9.57 6.69
C ILE A 264 -23.38 9.27 7.48
N PRO A 265 -24.55 9.12 6.80
CA PRO A 265 -25.80 8.83 7.48
C PRO A 265 -25.70 7.53 8.30
N SER A 266 -26.39 7.50 9.43
CA SER A 266 -26.37 6.41 10.42
C SER A 266 -26.74 5.01 9.88
N ASP A 267 -27.25 4.92 8.65
CA ASP A 267 -27.78 3.69 8.04
C ASP A 267 -26.71 2.86 7.29
N GLU A 268 -25.44 3.29 7.27
CA GLU A 268 -24.32 2.58 6.59
C GLU A 268 -23.28 1.97 7.56
N ASN A 269 -23.56 1.84 8.87
CA ASN A 269 -22.69 1.14 9.83
C ASN A 269 -23.07 -0.33 10.02
#